data_AF-A0A924BBD1-F1
#
_entry.id   AF-A0A924BBD1-F1
#
_cell.length_a   1.000
_cell.length_b   1.000
_cell.length_c   1.000
_cell.angle_alpha   90.00
_cell.angle_beta   90.00
_cell.angle_gamma   90.00
#
_symmetry.space_group_name_H-M   'P 1'
#
loop_
_entity.id
_entity.type
_entity.pdbx_description
1 polymer ?
#
loop_
_entity_poly.entity_id
_entity_poly.type
_entity_poly.pdbx_seq_one_letter_code
_entity_poly.pdbx_strand_id
1 'polypeptide(L)'
;MTTVHDFSARAIDGRTVPLAEFRDKVLLVVNTASACGFTPQFAGLEDLHREYGPKGLAVIGFPCNQFGSQDPGSNAEIAQFCQLNYGVSFPMMAKVDVNGPAADPLFAWLRTEAPGLLGSKAIKWNFTKFL
;
A
#
# COMPACT_ATOMS: atom_id res chain seq x y z
N MET A 1 -19.60 6.21 -12.00
CA MET A 1 -19.21 5.33 -10.88
C MET A 1 -17.75 5.60 -10.61
N THR A 2 -17.37 5.74 -9.34
CA THR A 2 -15.96 5.91 -8.95
C THR A 2 -15.20 4.60 -9.09
N THR A 3 -13.99 4.66 -9.59
CA THR A 3 -13.06 3.54 -9.75
C THR A 3 -11.71 3.89 -9.11
N VAL A 4 -10.85 2.88 -8.92
CA VAL A 4 -9.49 3.11 -8.40
C VAL A 4 -8.68 4.10 -9.26
N HIS A 5 -8.99 4.21 -10.55
CA HIS A 5 -8.28 5.10 -11.48
C HIS A 5 -8.67 6.59 -11.33
N ASP A 6 -9.69 6.92 -10.53
CA ASP A 6 -10.06 8.30 -10.23
C ASP A 6 -9.19 8.91 -9.11
N PHE A 7 -8.33 8.11 -8.47
CA PHE A 7 -7.46 8.52 -7.38
C PHE A 7 -6.03 8.76 -7.85
N SER A 8 -5.28 9.53 -7.05
CA SER A 8 -3.84 9.72 -7.17
C SER A 8 -3.20 9.50 -5.81
N ALA A 9 -1.97 9.01 -5.81
CA ALA A 9 -1.16 8.85 -4.61
C ALA A 9 0.14 9.63 -4.76
N ARG A 10 0.74 10.02 -3.64
CA ARG A 10 2.11 10.56 -3.65
C ARG A 10 3.08 9.38 -3.56
N ALA A 11 3.98 9.23 -4.53
CA ALA A 11 5.08 8.28 -4.49
C ALA A 11 6.02 8.57 -3.31
N ILE A 12 6.78 7.55 -2.89
CA ILE A 12 7.70 7.67 -1.76
C ILE A 12 8.80 8.72 -1.98
N ASP A 13 9.15 8.99 -3.24
CA ASP A 13 10.09 10.05 -3.66
C ASP A 13 9.45 11.46 -3.74
N GLY A 14 8.15 11.56 -3.49
CA GLY A 14 7.41 12.81 -3.41
C GLY A 14 6.66 13.21 -4.69
N ARG A 15 6.81 12.50 -5.80
CA ARG A 15 6.04 12.75 -7.04
C ARG A 15 4.58 12.34 -6.88
N THR A 16 3.66 12.99 -7.57
CA THR A 16 2.26 12.54 -7.65
C THR A 16 2.12 11.49 -8.75
N VAL A 17 1.48 10.36 -8.44
CA VAL A 17 1.22 9.24 -9.34
C VAL A 17 -0.30 9.04 -9.44
N PRO A 18 -0.92 9.41 -10.57
CA PRO A 18 -2.29 9.03 -10.86
C PRO A 18 -2.42 7.50 -10.95
N LEU A 19 -3.40 6.91 -10.26
CA LEU A 19 -3.63 5.46 -10.36
C LEU A 19 -4.20 5.04 -11.72
N ALA A 20 -4.60 6.00 -12.55
CA ALA A 20 -4.87 5.78 -13.96
C ALA A 20 -3.65 5.28 -14.76
N GLU A 21 -2.42 5.49 -14.29
CA GLU A 21 -1.20 4.94 -14.91
C GLU A 21 -1.14 3.40 -14.84
N PHE A 22 -1.88 2.80 -13.90
CA PHE A 22 -1.99 1.35 -13.75
C PHE A 22 -3.23 0.77 -14.46
N ARG A 23 -3.76 1.48 -15.47
CA ARG A 23 -4.86 0.96 -16.29
C ARG A 23 -4.47 -0.38 -16.91
N ASP A 24 -5.46 -1.27 -17.04
CA ASP A 24 -5.33 -2.63 -17.54
C ASP A 24 -4.46 -3.57 -16.68
N LYS A 25 -4.11 -3.13 -15.46
CA LYS A 25 -3.46 -3.96 -14.45
C LYS A 25 -4.43 -4.34 -13.34
N VAL A 26 -4.23 -5.53 -12.78
CA VAL A 26 -4.80 -5.92 -11.49
C VAL A 26 -3.96 -5.25 -10.41
N LEU A 27 -4.61 -4.55 -9.46
CA LEU A 27 -3.91 -3.79 -8.43
C LEU A 27 -4.02 -4.49 -7.08
N LEU A 28 -2.88 -4.88 -6.50
CA LEU A 28 -2.80 -5.31 -5.10
C LEU A 28 -2.30 -4.14 -4.25
N VAL A 29 -3.23 -3.39 -3.63
CA VAL A 29 -2.94 -2.26 -2.75
C VAL A 29 -2.73 -2.76 -1.33
N VAL A 30 -1.60 -2.41 -0.71
CA VAL A 30 -1.21 -2.92 0.61
C VAL A 30 -0.77 -1.77 1.51
N ASN A 31 -1.36 -1.64 2.71
CA ASN A 31 -0.76 -0.78 3.74
C ASN A 31 0.41 -1.51 4.40
N THR A 32 1.59 -0.91 4.48
CA THR A 32 2.83 -1.59 4.91
C THR A 32 3.43 -0.95 6.16
N ALA A 33 4.35 -1.67 6.82
CA ALA A 33 5.17 -1.11 7.89
C ALA A 33 6.53 -1.79 7.97
N SER A 34 7.56 -1.05 8.39
CA SER A 34 8.94 -1.55 8.49
C SER A 34 9.20 -2.35 9.77
N ALA A 35 8.55 -2.03 10.88
CA ALA A 35 8.83 -2.62 12.19
C ALA A 35 7.61 -3.33 12.82
N CYS A 36 7.02 -4.30 12.12
CA CYS A 36 5.93 -5.13 12.65
C CYS A 36 6.22 -6.63 12.47
N GLY A 37 5.50 -7.48 13.22
CA GLY A 37 5.62 -8.95 13.09
C GLY A 37 5.23 -9.48 11.70
N PHE A 38 4.59 -8.64 10.87
CA PHE A 38 4.21 -8.94 9.50
C PHE A 38 5.17 -8.38 8.45
N THR A 39 6.21 -7.63 8.83
CA THR A 39 7.21 -7.09 7.91
C THR A 39 7.80 -8.16 6.96
N PRO A 40 8.05 -9.42 7.37
CA PRO A 40 8.53 -10.46 6.45
C PRO A 40 7.62 -10.71 5.23
N GLN A 41 6.36 -10.26 5.25
CA GLN A 41 5.47 -10.35 4.08
C GLN A 41 5.95 -9.51 2.88
N PHE A 42 6.86 -8.54 3.06
CA PHE A 42 7.49 -7.84 1.94
C PHE A 42 8.13 -8.80 0.94
N ALA A 43 8.78 -9.87 1.40
CA ALA A 43 9.38 -10.88 0.52
C ALA A 43 8.33 -11.55 -0.37
N GLY A 44 7.22 -12.01 0.21
CA GLY A 44 6.14 -12.63 -0.56
C GLY A 44 5.43 -11.64 -1.51
N LEU A 45 5.31 -10.38 -1.13
CA LEU A 45 4.79 -9.32 -2.01
C LEU A 45 5.72 -9.05 -3.19
N GLU A 46 7.03 -9.05 -2.96
CA GLU A 46 8.04 -8.92 -4.00
C GLU A 46 8.00 -10.13 -4.95
N ASP A 47 7.91 -11.35 -4.43
CA ASP A 47 7.79 -12.56 -5.24
C ASP A 47 6.54 -12.51 -6.13
N LEU A 48 5.38 -12.12 -5.57
CA LEU A 48 4.15 -11.91 -6.33
C LEU A 48 4.34 -10.86 -7.43
N HIS A 49 4.97 -9.73 -7.10
CA HIS A 49 5.21 -8.66 -8.06
C HIS A 49 6.10 -9.13 -9.22
N ARG A 50 7.17 -9.88 -8.92
CA ARG A 50 8.09 -10.38 -9.95
C ARG A 50 7.46 -11.47 -10.82
N GLU A 51 6.70 -12.38 -10.21
CA GLU A 51 6.09 -13.51 -10.92
C GLU A 51 4.89 -13.07 -11.79
N TYR A 52 4.03 -12.22 -11.26
CA TYR A 52 2.78 -11.81 -11.92
C TYR A 52 2.83 -10.42 -12.53
N GLY A 53 3.85 -9.62 -12.27
CA GLY A 53 4.08 -8.31 -12.87
C GLY A 53 4.01 -8.32 -14.40
N PRO A 54 4.78 -9.19 -15.07
CA PRO A 54 4.70 -9.36 -16.53
C PRO A 54 3.33 -9.85 -17.03
N LYS A 55 2.50 -10.42 -16.15
CA LYS A 55 1.15 -10.94 -16.44
C LYS A 55 0.04 -9.93 -16.10
N GLY A 56 0.40 -8.71 -15.70
CA GLY A 56 -0.56 -7.63 -15.43
C GLY A 56 -0.88 -7.36 -13.96
N LEU A 57 -0.17 -7.96 -12.99
CA LEU A 57 -0.30 -7.57 -11.58
C LEU A 57 0.57 -6.35 -11.27
N ALA A 58 0.06 -5.40 -10.49
CA ALA A 58 0.87 -4.37 -9.84
C ALA A 58 0.61 -4.38 -8.33
N VAL A 59 1.66 -4.67 -7.56
CA VAL A 59 1.65 -4.51 -6.11
C VAL A 59 2.00 -3.06 -5.81
N ILE A 60 1.27 -2.41 -4.91
CA ILE A 60 1.52 -1.01 -4.52
C ILE A 60 1.53 -0.92 -3.00
N GLY A 61 2.68 -0.52 -2.43
CA GLY A 61 2.85 -0.39 -0.99
C GLY A 61 2.59 1.03 -0.50
N PHE A 62 1.82 1.14 0.58
CA PHE A 62 1.50 2.39 1.27
C PHE A 62 1.95 2.31 2.73
N PRO A 63 3.12 2.86 3.08
CA PRO A 63 3.59 2.91 4.46
C PRO A 63 2.54 3.54 5.39
N CYS A 64 2.35 2.97 6.58
CA CYS A 64 1.37 3.48 7.54
C CYS A 64 1.85 3.31 8.98
N ASN A 65 1.75 4.38 9.77
CA ASN A 65 2.19 4.40 11.16
C ASN A 65 1.05 4.25 12.18
N GLN A 66 -0.20 4.08 11.74
CA GLN A 66 -1.37 4.08 12.63
C GLN A 66 -1.49 2.83 13.52
N PHE A 67 -0.73 1.78 13.24
CA PHE A 67 -0.80 0.50 13.96
C PHE A 67 0.47 0.31 14.79
N GLY A 68 0.36 0.57 16.09
CA GLY A 68 1.47 0.38 17.04
C GLY A 68 2.71 1.25 16.77
N SER A 69 2.58 2.34 16.00
CA SER A 69 3.70 3.19 15.58
C SER A 69 4.85 2.42 14.93
N GLN A 70 4.52 1.41 14.12
CA GLN A 70 5.45 0.45 13.54
C GLN A 70 6.14 0.94 12.25
N ASP A 71 5.89 2.17 11.81
CA ASP A 71 6.57 2.77 10.66
C ASP A 71 6.87 4.27 10.88
N PRO A 72 7.63 4.62 11.94
CA PRO A 72 7.80 6.02 12.36
C PRO A 72 8.73 6.79 11.43
N GLY A 73 9.60 6.11 10.68
CA GLY A 73 10.61 6.70 9.81
C GLY A 73 10.05 7.60 8.70
N SER A 74 10.91 8.46 8.17
CA SER A 74 10.65 9.25 6.97
C SER A 74 10.49 8.35 5.73
N ASN A 75 9.89 8.89 4.67
CA ASN A 75 9.75 8.18 3.40
C ASN A 75 11.11 7.65 2.87
N ALA A 76 12.19 8.41 3.04
CA ALA A 76 13.53 8.01 2.61
C ALA A 76 14.06 6.81 3.41
N GLU A 77 13.90 6.84 4.74
CA GLU A 77 14.30 5.72 5.61
C GLU A 77 13.48 4.46 5.32
N ILE A 78 12.18 4.61 5.09
CA ILE A 78 11.28 3.48 4.75
C ILE A 78 11.67 2.87 3.39
N ALA A 79 11.90 3.70 2.37
CA ALA A 79 12.34 3.24 1.05
C ALA A 79 13.66 2.46 1.15
N GLN A 80 14.63 3.03 1.87
CA GLN A 80 15.92 2.39 2.11
C GLN A 80 15.76 1.06 2.85
N PHE A 81 14.93 1.01 3.88
CA PHE A 81 14.65 -0.21 4.63
C PHE A 81 14.08 -1.31 3.73
N CYS A 82 13.04 -1.00 2.95
CA CYS A 82 12.38 -1.97 2.06
C CYS A 82 13.35 -2.51 1.01
N GLN A 83 14.17 -1.63 0.42
CA GLN A 83 15.15 -2.01 -0.59
C GLN A 83 16.29 -2.86 0.00
N LEU A 84 16.89 -2.44 1.11
CA LEU A 84 18.06 -3.12 1.69
C LEU A 84 17.73 -4.48 2.29
N ASN A 85 16.56 -4.62 2.91
CA ASN A 85 16.22 -5.83 3.66
C ASN A 85 15.40 -6.84 2.85
N TYR A 86 14.63 -6.38 1.86
CA TYR A 86 13.69 -7.22 1.12
C TYR A 86 13.81 -7.10 -0.40
N GLY A 87 14.65 -6.20 -0.91
CA GLY A 87 14.82 -6.03 -2.35
C GLY A 87 13.57 -5.52 -3.06
N VAL A 88 12.65 -4.87 -2.34
CA VAL A 88 11.35 -4.40 -2.86
C VAL A 88 11.56 -3.56 -4.11
N SER A 89 10.99 -4.01 -5.23
CA SER A 89 11.02 -3.35 -6.53
C SER A 89 9.65 -2.82 -6.97
N PHE A 90 8.58 -3.24 -6.30
CA PHE A 90 7.24 -2.71 -6.56
C PHE A 90 7.08 -1.25 -6.10
N PRO A 91 6.18 -0.48 -6.72
CA PRO A 91 5.95 0.92 -6.36
C PRO A 91 5.59 1.12 -4.88
N MET A 92 6.38 1.96 -4.21
CA MET A 92 6.11 2.43 -2.85
C MET A 92 5.61 3.86 -2.88
N MET A 93 4.55 4.12 -2.13
CA MET A 93 3.97 5.44 -1.94
C MET A 93 4.53 6.11 -0.69
N ALA A 94 4.27 7.40 -0.54
CA ALA A 94 4.52 8.14 0.68
C ALA A 94 3.68 7.56 1.82
N LYS A 95 4.15 7.77 3.05
CA LYS A 95 3.42 7.38 4.24
C LYS A 95 2.06 8.07 4.31
N VAL A 96 1.00 7.30 4.58
CA VAL A 96 -0.38 7.77 4.67
C VAL A 96 -1.09 7.25 5.91
N ASP A 97 -2.14 7.96 6.29
CA ASP A 97 -3.16 7.43 7.19
C ASP A 97 -4.19 6.64 6.38
N VAL A 98 -4.63 5.50 6.89
CA VAL A 98 -5.60 4.62 6.21
C VAL A 98 -6.95 4.60 6.90
N ASN A 99 -6.99 5.00 8.18
CA ASN A 99 -8.18 5.14 9.01
C ASN A 99 -8.34 6.59 9.52
N GLY A 100 -9.55 6.90 9.99
CA GLY A 100 -9.87 8.19 10.61
C GLY A 100 -10.15 9.33 9.61
N PRO A 101 -10.35 10.57 10.10
CA PRO A 101 -10.70 11.72 9.27
C PRO A 101 -9.58 12.17 8.32
N ALA A 102 -8.34 11.86 8.65
CA ALA A 102 -7.15 12.17 7.84
C ALA A 102 -6.77 11.03 6.88
N ALA A 103 -7.59 9.97 6.79
CA ALA A 103 -7.32 8.85 5.90
C ALA A 103 -7.18 9.33 4.45
N ASP A 104 -6.22 8.77 3.75
CA ASP A 104 -6.05 8.98 2.31
C ASP A 104 -7.38 8.65 1.59
N PRO A 105 -7.83 9.49 0.64
CA PRO A 105 -9.09 9.29 -0.08
C PRO A 105 -9.21 7.90 -0.72
N LEU A 106 -8.11 7.34 -1.21
CA LEU A 106 -8.08 5.98 -1.76
C LEU A 106 -8.49 4.96 -0.69
N PHE A 107 -7.87 5.01 0.49
CA PHE A 107 -8.16 4.06 1.57
C PHE A 107 -9.57 4.26 2.16
N ALA A 108 -10.07 5.49 2.22
CA ALA A 108 -11.46 5.75 2.61
C ALA A 108 -12.46 5.09 1.66
N TRP A 109 -12.19 5.15 0.35
CA TRP A 109 -12.99 4.50 -0.67
C TRP A 109 -12.84 2.97 -0.64
N LEU A 110 -11.61 2.43 -0.62
CA LEU A 110 -11.34 0.98 -0.58
C LEU A 110 -12.04 0.29 0.60
N ARG A 111 -12.02 0.89 1.79
CA ARG A 111 -12.70 0.36 2.97
C ARG A 111 -14.22 0.35 2.86
N THR A 112 -14.79 1.16 1.96
CA THR A 112 -16.23 1.16 1.67
C THR A 112 -16.59 0.13 0.61
N GLU A 113 -15.77 -0.03 -0.43
CA GLU A 113 -16.00 -1.01 -1.51
C GLU A 113 -15.75 -2.45 -1.06
N ALA A 114 -14.71 -2.68 -0.25
CA ALA A 114 -14.30 -4.00 0.23
C ALA A 114 -14.18 -3.99 1.76
N PRO A 115 -15.31 -3.93 2.49
CA PRO A 115 -15.28 -3.97 3.95
C PRO A 115 -14.80 -5.34 4.45
N GLY A 116 -14.13 -5.34 5.59
CA GLY A 116 -13.69 -6.56 6.25
C GLY A 116 -14.84 -7.36 6.87
N LEU A 117 -14.47 -8.35 7.70
CA LEU A 117 -15.41 -9.26 8.36
C LEU A 117 -16.54 -8.49 9.08
N LEU A 118 -17.78 -8.97 8.91
CA LEU A 118 -19.01 -8.35 9.43
C LEU A 118 -19.25 -6.91 8.93
N GLY A 119 -18.73 -6.55 7.76
CA GLY A 119 -18.92 -5.21 7.17
C GLY A 119 -18.04 -4.14 7.83
N SER A 120 -17.01 -4.53 8.58
CA SER A 120 -16.12 -3.58 9.25
C SER A 120 -15.31 -2.78 8.22
N LYS A 121 -15.50 -1.46 8.21
CA LYS A 121 -14.73 -0.54 7.36
C LYS A 121 -13.41 -0.09 7.97
N ALA A 122 -13.01 -0.60 9.13
CA ALA A 122 -11.75 -0.22 9.76
C ALA A 122 -10.65 -1.21 9.35
N ILE A 123 -9.53 -0.70 8.86
CA ILE A 123 -8.32 -1.52 8.71
C ILE A 123 -7.78 -1.79 10.12
N LYS A 124 -7.50 -3.06 10.43
CA LYS A 124 -7.15 -3.49 11.78
C LYS A 124 -5.63 -3.64 12.01
N TRP A 125 -4.86 -3.83 10.94
CA TRP A 125 -3.43 -4.11 11.02
C TRP A 125 -2.68 -3.66 9.76
N ASN A 126 -1.35 -3.53 9.90
CA ASN A 126 -0.42 -3.46 8.78
C ASN A 126 -0.48 -4.72 7.92
N PHE A 127 -0.21 -4.58 6.63
CA PHE A 127 -0.30 -5.61 5.59
C PHE A 127 -1.72 -6.08 5.25
N THR A 128 -2.73 -5.22 5.43
CA THR A 128 -4.06 -5.44 4.84
C THR A 128 -3.98 -5.19 3.33
N LYS A 129 -4.66 -6.02 2.56
CA LYS A 129 -4.57 -6.10 1.10
C LYS A 129 -5.93 -5.86 0.49
N PHE A 130 -5.98 -5.05 -0.56
CA PHE A 130 -7.13 -4.85 -1.42
C PHE A 130 -6.73 -5.29 -2.84
N LEU A 131 -7.57 -6.10 -3.48
CA LEU A 131 -7.37 -6.62 -4.83
C LEU A 131 -8.59 -6.28 -5.69
#